data_AF-A0A6C1T357-F1
#
_entry.id   AF-A0A6C1T357-F1
#
_cell.length_a   1.000
_cell.length_b   1.000
_cell.length_c   1.000
_cell.angle_alpha   90.00
_cell.angle_beta   90.00
_cell.angle_gamma   90.00
#
_symmetry.space_group_name_H-M   'P 1'
#
loop_
_entity.id
_entity.type
_entity.pdbx_description
1 polymer ?
#
loop_
_entity_poly.entity_id
_entity_poly.type
_entity_poly.pdbx_seq_one_letter_code
_entity_poly.pdbx_strand_id
1 'polypeptide(L)'
;MSGQNREKLPSLVTRARDSAILVIAQLWPGEDFASIEARLDRHPLRIQAEVTLSVLGYLLLLAFFAGQFGPLGLMLYFAAVLITVR
;
A
#
# COMPACT_ATOMS: atom_id res chain seq x y z
N MET A 1 -22.54 16.22 -14.84
CA MET A 1 -21.82 15.52 -13.74
C MET A 1 -20.64 14.65 -14.22
N SER A 2 -20.13 14.80 -15.46
CA SER A 2 -19.05 13.94 -16.02
C SER A 2 -17.62 14.48 -15.81
N GLY A 3 -17.45 15.79 -15.61
CA GLY A 3 -16.12 16.42 -15.45
C GLY A 3 -15.45 16.19 -14.08
N GLN A 4 -16.24 16.19 -12.99
CA GLN A 4 -15.71 16.12 -11.61
C GLN A 4 -15.09 14.75 -11.28
N ASN A 5 -15.52 13.66 -11.93
CA ASN A 5 -14.92 12.34 -11.73
C ASN A 5 -13.55 12.22 -12.41
N ARG A 6 -13.30 12.94 -13.51
CA ARG A 6 -12.02 12.88 -14.23
C ARG A 6 -10.87 13.57 -13.48
N GLU A 7 -11.16 14.59 -12.67
CA GLU A 7 -10.16 15.22 -11.78
C GLU A 7 -9.91 14.42 -10.49
N LYS A 8 -10.91 13.64 -10.03
CA LYS A 8 -10.76 12.81 -8.82
C LYS A 8 -9.92 11.56 -9.05
N LEU A 9 -10.01 10.97 -10.24
CA LEU A 9 -9.23 9.78 -10.60
C LEU A 9 -7.70 9.96 -10.42
N PRO A 10 -7.06 11.01 -10.95
CA PRO A 10 -5.61 11.20 -10.76
C PRO A 10 -5.25 11.42 -9.28
N SER A 11 -6.04 12.17 -8.52
CA SER A 11 -5.77 12.38 -7.08
C SER A 11 -5.92 11.12 -6.22
N LEU A 12 -6.84 10.22 -6.58
CA LEU A 12 -6.96 8.91 -5.93
C LEU A 12 -5.77 8.01 -6.25
N VAL A 13 -5.30 8.01 -7.50
CA VAL A 13 -4.12 7.23 -7.92
C VAL A 13 -2.86 7.71 -7.21
N THR A 14 -2.67 9.03 -7.10
CA THR A 14 -1.54 9.60 -6.34
C THR A 14 -1.60 9.18 -4.86
N ARG A 15 -2.75 9.33 -4.20
CA ARG A 15 -2.90 8.94 -2.79
C ARG A 15 -2.70 7.45 -2.55
N ALA A 16 -3.20 6.60 -3.45
CA ALA A 16 -3.00 5.16 -3.39
C ALA A 16 -1.51 4.79 -3.50
N ARG A 17 -0.80 5.45 -4.41
CA ARG A 17 0.64 5.30 -4.59
C ARG A 17 1.41 5.77 -3.37
N ASP A 18 1.10 6.95 -2.84
CA ASP A 18 1.76 7.50 -1.64
C ASP A 18 1.59 6.55 -0.46
N SER A 19 0.39 6.01 -0.27
CA SER A 19 0.10 5.04 0.79
C SER A 19 0.95 3.79 0.64
N ALA A 20 1.13 3.29 -0.59
CA ALA A 20 1.98 2.14 -0.85
C ALA A 20 3.45 2.44 -0.55
N ILE A 21 3.97 3.59 -0.97
CA ILE A 21 5.34 4.02 -0.67
C ILE A 21 5.56 4.13 0.84
N LEU A 22 4.59 4.68 1.58
CA LEU A 22 4.64 4.83 3.04
C LEU A 22 4.71 3.48 3.75
N VAL A 23 3.91 2.49 3.31
CA VAL A 23 3.96 1.12 3.85
C VAL A 23 5.30 0.47 3.55
N ILE A 24 5.80 0.60 2.31
CA ILE A 24 7.08 0.02 1.91
C ILE A 24 8.24 0.67 2.69
N ALA A 25 8.19 1.98 2.93
CA ALA A 25 9.19 2.70 3.73
C ALA A 25 9.19 2.26 5.20
N GLN A 26 8.03 1.95 5.77
CA GLN A 26 7.93 1.37 7.11
C GLN A 26 8.44 -0.09 7.17
N LEU A 27 8.39 -0.81 6.05
CA LEU A 27 8.92 -2.17 5.93
C LEU A 27 10.45 -2.22 5.88
N TRP A 28 11.08 -1.23 5.27
CA TRP A 28 12.52 -1.19 5.09
C TRP A 28 13.19 -0.25 6.08
N PRO A 29 13.79 -0.76 7.17
CA PRO A 29 14.50 0.08 8.11
C PRO A 29 15.70 0.75 7.42
N GLY A 30 15.66 2.09 7.35
CA GLY A 30 16.73 2.92 6.77
C GLY A 30 16.43 3.49 5.38
N GLU A 31 15.24 3.25 4.82
CA GLU A 31 14.88 3.75 3.51
C GLU A 31 13.80 4.84 3.57
N ASP A 32 14.15 6.03 3.07
CA ASP A 32 13.28 7.21 3.15
C ASP A 32 12.24 7.22 2.02
N PHE A 33 11.11 7.88 2.26
CA PHE A 33 9.98 7.99 1.33
C PHE A 33 10.45 8.43 -0.07
N ALA A 34 11.31 9.47 -0.13
CA ALA A 34 11.85 10.00 -1.39
C ALA A 34 12.76 8.99 -2.12
N SER A 35 13.46 8.12 -1.39
CA SER A 35 14.30 7.07 -1.99
C SER A 35 13.44 5.99 -2.65
N ILE A 36 12.39 5.56 -1.95
CA ILE A 36 11.46 4.54 -2.47
C ILE A 36 10.63 5.09 -3.63
N GLU A 37 10.17 6.34 -3.53
CA GLU A 37 9.50 7.03 -4.63
C GLU A 37 10.41 7.10 -5.87
N ALA A 38 11.65 7.55 -5.72
CA ALA A 38 12.61 7.63 -6.81
C ALA A 38 12.97 6.26 -7.41
N ARG A 39 13.01 5.20 -6.59
CA ARG A 39 13.16 3.82 -7.08
C ARG A 39 11.94 3.37 -7.86
N LEU A 40 10.74 3.65 -7.37
CA LEU A 40 9.48 3.29 -8.02
C LEU A 40 9.30 4.03 -9.35
N ASP A 41 9.70 5.31 -9.42
CA ASP A 41 9.69 6.11 -10.65
C ASP A 41 10.63 5.60 -11.75
N ARG A 42 11.70 4.90 -11.39
CA ARG A 42 12.61 4.27 -12.36
C ARG A 42 11.99 3.06 -13.06
N HIS A 43 10.88 2.53 -12.54
CA HIS A 43 10.19 1.38 -13.10
C HIS A 43 9.03 1.78 -14.02
N PRO A 44 8.69 0.95 -15.03
CA PRO A 44 7.54 1.17 -15.89
C PRO A 44 6.24 1.30 -15.09
N LEU A 45 5.30 2.11 -15.59
CA LEU A 45 3.97 2.33 -14.97
C LEU A 45 3.24 1.02 -14.61
N ARG A 46 3.45 -0.04 -15.40
CA ARG A 46 2.88 -1.37 -15.12
C ARG A 46 3.40 -1.97 -13.82
N ILE A 47 4.70 -1.88 -13.56
CA ILE A 47 5.33 -2.37 -12.33
C ILE A 47 4.92 -1.50 -11.14
N GLN A 48 4.84 -0.18 -11.33
CA GLN A 48 4.35 0.72 -10.28
C GLN A 48 2.92 0.38 -9.86
N ALA A 49 2.05 0.14 -10.85
CA ALA A 49 0.68 -0.30 -10.61
C ALA A 49 0.65 -1.65 -9.89
N GLU A 50 1.45 -2.62 -10.33
CA GLU A 50 1.52 -3.96 -9.72
C GLU A 50 1.98 -3.90 -8.25
N VAL A 51 3.01 -3.11 -7.94
CA VAL A 51 3.48 -2.89 -6.56
C VAL A 51 2.39 -2.22 -5.71
N THR A 52 1.77 -1.16 -6.23
CA THR A 52 0.69 -0.45 -5.52
C THR A 52 -0.51 -1.35 -5.26
N LEU A 53 -0.93 -2.15 -6.26
CA LEU A 53 -2.04 -3.08 -6.16
C LEU A 53 -1.73 -4.23 -5.21
N SER A 54 -0.48 -4.69 -5.16
CA SER A 54 -0.02 -5.72 -4.23
C SER A 54 -0.08 -5.24 -2.79
N VAL A 55 0.39 -4.02 -2.51
CA VAL A 55 0.31 -3.41 -1.17
C VAL A 55 -1.13 -3.18 -0.74
N LEU A 56 -1.96 -2.60 -1.62
CA LEU A 56 -3.38 -2.42 -1.34
C LEU A 56 -4.11 -3.75 -1.14
N GLY A 57 -3.80 -4.75 -1.97
CA GLY A 57 -4.35 -6.09 -1.86
C GLY A 57 -3.99 -6.75 -0.54
N TYR A 58 -2.73 -6.62 -0.11
CA TYR A 58 -2.27 -7.10 1.19
C TYR A 58 -3.01 -6.41 2.35
N LEU A 59 -3.13 -5.08 2.33
CA LEU A 59 -3.89 -4.33 3.34
C LEU A 59 -5.37 -4.72 3.35
N LEU A 60 -5.97 -4.92 2.18
CA LEU A 60 -7.36 -5.36 2.04
C LEU A 60 -7.55 -6.76 2.61
N LEU A 61 -6.64 -7.70 2.32
CA LEU A 61 -6.64 -9.03 2.91
C LEU A 61 -6.52 -8.94 4.43
N LEU A 62 -5.59 -8.14 4.96
CA LEU A 62 -5.44 -7.93 6.39
C LEU A 62 -6.72 -7.36 7.03
N ALA A 63 -7.36 -6.37 6.39
CA ALA A 63 -8.63 -5.81 6.84
C ALA A 63 -9.78 -6.82 6.78
N PHE A 64 -9.81 -7.65 5.73
CA PHE A 64 -10.81 -8.71 5.57
C PHE A 64 -10.63 -9.80 6.64
N PHE A 65 -9.40 -10.22 6.93
CA PHE A 65 -9.11 -11.12 8.04
C PHE A 65 -9.53 -10.53 9.39
N ALA A 66 -9.20 -9.26 9.64
CA ALA A 66 -9.61 -8.55 10.86
C ALA A 66 -11.15 -8.49 11.01
N GLY A 67 -11.89 -8.26 9.91
CA GLY A 67 -13.34 -8.23 9.92
C GLY A 67 -14.00 -9.61 10.04
N GLN A 68 -13.44 -10.63 9.41
CA GLN A 68 -14.05 -11.96 9.30
C GLN A 68 -13.77 -12.86 10.52
N PHE A 69 -12.60 -12.74 11.15
CA PHE A 69 -12.17 -13.63 12.23
C PHE A 69 -12.15 -12.99 13.63
N GLY A 70 -12.58 -11.73 13.76
CA GLY A 70 -12.54 -11.02 15.04
C GLY A 70 -11.12 -11.02 15.64
N PRO A 71 -10.93 -11.41 16.92
CA PRO A 71 -9.62 -11.43 17.57
C PRO A 71 -8.57 -12.32 16.88
N LEU A 72 -8.98 -13.40 16.21
CA LEU A 72 -8.07 -14.33 15.51
C LEU A 72 -7.48 -13.71 14.24
N GLY A 73 -8.29 -12.96 13.50
CA GLY A 73 -7.84 -12.19 12.34
C GLY A 73 -6.94 -11.04 12.75
N LEU A 74 -7.25 -10.40 13.88
CA LEU A 74 -6.39 -9.40 14.52
C LEU A 74 -5.03 -10.01 14.90
N MET A 75 -4.99 -11.24 15.40
CA MET A 75 -3.75 -11.93 15.77
C MET A 75 -2.87 -12.23 14.55
N LEU A 76 -3.45 -12.73 13.45
CA LEU A 76 -2.76 -12.95 12.18
C LEU A 76 -2.29 -11.64 11.54
N TYR A 77 -3.11 -10.58 11.60
CA TYR A 77 -2.75 -9.23 11.19
C TYR A 77 -1.50 -8.75 11.92
N PHE A 78 -1.51 -8.80 13.26
CA PHE A 78 -0.37 -8.35 14.07
C PHE A 78 0.86 -9.24 13.89
N ALA A 79 0.70 -10.56 13.71
CA ALA A 79 1.81 -11.46 13.41
C ALA A 79 2.46 -11.10 12.07
N ALA A 80 1.66 -10.84 11.04
CA ALA A 80 2.17 -10.44 9.73
C ALA A 80 2.89 -9.08 9.82
N VAL A 81 2.31 -8.10 10.52
CA VAL A 81 2.97 -6.80 10.76
C VAL A 81 4.28 -6.95 11.54
N LEU A 82 4.33 -7.76 12.61
CA LEU A 82 5.53 -7.99 13.41
C LEU A 82 6.65 -8.69 12.64
N ILE A 83 6.32 -9.63 11.76
CA ILE A 83 7.29 -10.29 10.87
C ILE A 83 7.86 -9.28 9.87
N THR A 84 7.06 -8.29 9.50
CA THR A 84 7.32 -7.33 8.45
C THR A 84 8.10 -6.10 8.93
N VAL A 85 8.07 -5.80 10.23
CA VAL A 85 8.78 -4.68 10.89
C VAL A 85 10.14 -5.12 11.48
N ARG A 86 10.67 -6.28 11.08
CA ARG A 86 11.98 -6.78 11.54
C ARG A 86 13.15 -6.36 10.65
#